data_AF-A0AAU9FJE0-F1
#
_entry.id   AF-A0AAU9FJE0-F1
#
_cell.length_a   1.000
_cell.length_b   1.000
_cell.length_c   1.000
_cell.angle_alpha   90.00
_cell.angle_beta   90.00
_cell.angle_gamma   90.00
#
_symmetry.space_group_name_H-M   'P 1'
#
loop_
_entity.id
_entity.type
_entity.pdbx_description
1 polymer ?
#
loop_
_entity_poly.entity_id
_entity_poly.type
_entity_poly.pdbx_seq_one_letter_code
_entity_poly.pdbx_strand_id
1 'polypeptide(L)'
;MACCATSSRSLDFWDSHTLDRIMVNGHKYHDASAKRLQRPEGAGELALENLLTACSMDDNHFWVNTEKVINGILYNRHRSLGAALSIFFTHHHKTGILQLKDKALVFGFIPELAAGGDFFMFHCQAQGKPLFKDSESAPYVLRMRQMQQLLHCILTTLNERSWNVPFKIHKVSCVARNRTRALHVGRI
;
A
#
# COMPACT_ATOMS: atom_id res chain seq x y z
N MET A 1 -2.19 4.43 3.82
CA MET A 1 -3.61 4.80 3.69
C MET A 1 -4.31 4.03 2.57
N ALA A 2 -3.74 3.90 1.37
CA ALA A 2 -4.33 3.11 0.29
C ALA A 2 -4.70 1.67 0.70
N CYS A 3 -3.87 0.97 1.51
CA CYS A 3 -4.23 -0.35 2.05
C CYS A 3 -5.50 -0.35 2.91
N CYS A 4 -5.78 0.73 3.63
CA CYS A 4 -7.00 0.88 4.43
C CYS A 4 -8.20 1.11 3.52
N ALA A 5 -8.04 1.94 2.48
CA ALA A 5 -9.07 2.17 1.47
C ALA A 5 -9.46 0.85 0.75
N THR A 6 -8.49 0.01 0.37
CA THR A 6 -8.79 -1.27 -0.29
C THR A 6 -9.46 -2.28 0.63
N SER A 7 -9.26 -2.17 1.95
CA SER A 7 -9.96 -3.02 2.93
C SER A 7 -11.41 -2.62 3.18
N SER A 8 -11.82 -1.41 2.79
CA SER A 8 -13.17 -0.87 3.06
C SER A 8 -14.02 -0.67 1.81
N ARG A 9 -13.42 -0.54 0.63
CA ARG A 9 -14.14 -0.28 -0.63
C ARG A 9 -13.45 -0.94 -1.82
N SER A 10 -14.22 -1.51 -2.75
CA SER A 10 -13.70 -2.05 -4.01
C SER A 10 -12.96 -0.97 -4.81
N LEU A 11 -11.92 -1.37 -5.56
CA LEU A 11 -11.23 -0.51 -6.51
C LEU A 11 -12.12 -0.02 -7.65
N ASP A 12 -13.24 -0.69 -7.93
CA ASP A 12 -14.23 -0.24 -8.94
C ASP A 12 -14.78 1.15 -8.64
N PHE A 13 -14.76 1.55 -7.38
CA PHE A 13 -15.28 2.82 -6.91
C PHE A 13 -14.19 3.85 -6.58
N TRP A 14 -12.95 3.59 -6.97
CA TRP A 14 -11.86 4.54 -6.79
C TRP A 14 -11.85 5.52 -7.95
N ASP A 15 -12.15 6.77 -7.62
CA ASP A 15 -12.06 7.94 -8.49
C ASP A 15 -10.96 8.89 -7.99
N SER A 16 -10.74 10.00 -8.70
CA SER A 16 -9.76 11.02 -8.32
C SER A 16 -9.97 11.51 -6.89
N HIS A 17 -11.23 11.74 -6.49
CA HIS A 17 -11.57 12.16 -5.13
C HIS A 17 -11.17 11.12 -4.06
N THR A 18 -11.31 9.83 -4.36
CA THR A 18 -10.83 8.75 -3.48
C THR A 18 -9.30 8.80 -3.36
N LEU A 19 -8.57 9.04 -4.46
CA LEU A 19 -7.12 9.17 -4.43
C LEU A 19 -6.68 10.39 -3.61
N ASP A 20 -7.35 11.53 -3.76
CA ASP A 20 -7.08 12.75 -2.98
C ASP A 20 -7.29 12.51 -1.49
N ARG A 21 -8.38 11.83 -1.12
CA ARG A 21 -8.65 11.43 0.28
C ARG A 21 -7.57 10.50 0.82
N ILE A 22 -7.07 9.56 0.01
CA ILE A 22 -5.95 8.69 0.39
C ILE A 22 -4.70 9.53 0.69
N MET A 23 -4.42 10.54 -0.13
CA MET A 23 -3.26 11.42 0.04
C MET A 23 -3.38 12.29 1.29
N VAL A 24 -4.49 13.00 1.46
CA VAL A 24 -4.73 13.88 2.61
C VAL A 24 -4.69 13.10 3.92
N ASN A 25 -5.40 11.97 4.00
CA ASN A 25 -5.41 11.15 5.21
C ASN A 25 -4.06 10.42 5.42
N GLY A 26 -3.35 10.08 4.33
CA GLY A 26 -2.00 9.53 4.38
C GLY A 26 -0.99 10.50 5.00
N HIS A 27 -1.03 11.78 4.62
CA HIS A 27 -0.19 12.82 5.18
C HIS A 27 -0.47 13.02 6.68
N LYS A 28 -1.75 13.15 7.06
CA LYS A 28 -2.17 13.25 8.48
C LYS A 28 -1.66 12.05 9.31
N TYR A 29 -1.76 10.85 8.76
CA TYR A 29 -1.32 9.63 9.44
C TYR A 29 0.21 9.53 9.57
N HIS A 30 0.94 9.97 8.54
CA HIS A 30 2.39 10.10 8.58
C HIS A 30 2.82 11.07 9.69
N ASP A 31 2.26 12.27 9.73
CA ASP A 31 2.61 13.29 10.71
C ASP A 31 2.29 12.87 12.14
N ALA A 32 1.15 12.21 12.35
CA ALA A 32 0.79 11.65 13.65
C ALA A 32 1.79 10.57 14.09
N SER A 33 2.25 9.73 13.15
CA SER A 33 3.25 8.69 13.43
C SER A 33 4.62 9.29 13.74
N ALA A 34 5.05 10.30 12.97
CA ALA A 34 6.29 11.02 13.20
C ALA A 34 6.30 11.72 14.57
N LYS A 35 5.22 12.41 14.94
CA LYS A 35 5.08 13.06 16.25
C LYS A 35 5.18 12.08 17.42
N ARG A 36 4.78 10.81 17.25
CA ARG A 36 4.96 9.78 18.29
C ARG A 36 6.42 9.39 18.44
N LEU A 37 7.17 9.30 17.35
CA LEU A 37 8.60 8.95 17.37
C LEU A 37 9.49 10.06 17.95
N GLN A 38 9.04 11.31 17.92
CA GLN A 38 9.75 12.43 18.54
C GLN A 38 9.57 12.48 20.08
N ARG A 39 8.80 11.55 20.68
CA ARG A 39 8.47 11.55 22.12
C ARG A 39 9.36 10.67 23.01
N PRO A 40 10.17 9.72 22.53
CA PRO A 40 11.25 9.10 23.30
C PRO A 40 12.64 9.62 22.90
N GLU A 41 13.56 9.64 23.86
CA GLU A 41 15.00 9.83 23.62
C GLU A 41 15.54 8.72 22.69
N GLY A 42 16.20 9.12 21.59
CA GLY A 42 16.72 8.20 20.57
C GLY A 42 15.85 8.06 19.31
N ALA A 43 15.13 9.12 18.92
CA ALA A 43 14.25 9.15 17.74
C ALA A 43 14.96 8.63 16.47
N GLY A 44 14.67 7.38 16.11
CA GLY A 44 15.08 6.79 14.84
C GLY A 44 14.27 7.35 13.67
N GLU A 45 14.70 7.03 12.45
CA GLU A 45 13.97 7.35 11.22
C GLU A 45 12.58 6.67 11.21
N LEU A 46 11.57 7.36 10.67
CA LEU A 46 10.22 6.81 10.54
C LEU A 46 10.22 5.68 9.50
N ALA A 47 10.32 4.45 9.98
CA ALA A 47 10.18 3.25 9.17
C ALA A 47 8.69 2.82 9.08
N LEU A 48 8.35 2.03 8.05
CA LEU A 48 6.99 1.50 7.86
C LEU A 48 6.52 0.65 9.05
N GLU A 49 7.45 -0.07 9.68
CA GLU A 49 7.23 -0.88 10.87
C GLU A 49 6.91 -0.04 12.12
N ASN A 50 7.26 1.25 12.11
CA ASN A 50 7.10 2.16 13.24
C ASN A 50 5.85 3.06 13.16
N LEU A 51 5.07 2.94 12.07
CA LEU A 51 3.82 3.67 11.91
C LEU A 51 2.83 3.32 13.03
N LEU A 52 1.92 4.26 13.33
CA LEU A 52 0.87 4.04 14.33
C LEU A 52 0.00 2.84 13.96
N THR A 53 -0.33 1.97 14.91
CA THR A 53 -1.24 0.84 14.62
C THR A 53 -2.70 1.26 14.41
N ALA A 54 -3.02 2.53 14.65
CA ALA A 54 -4.35 3.11 14.43
C ALA A 54 -4.27 4.26 13.43
N CYS A 55 -5.18 4.27 12.45
CA CYS A 55 -5.35 5.39 11.54
C CYS A 55 -6.83 5.64 11.25
N SER A 56 -7.12 6.75 10.54
CA SER A 56 -8.45 7.07 10.08
C SER A 56 -8.41 7.59 8.65
N MET A 57 -9.44 7.25 7.87
CA MET A 57 -9.74 7.84 6.57
C MET A 57 -11.14 8.42 6.66
N ASP A 58 -11.20 9.73 6.92
CA ASP A 58 -12.43 10.46 7.22
C ASP A 58 -13.14 9.83 8.43
N ASP A 59 -14.41 9.42 8.31
CA ASP A 59 -15.17 8.80 9.41
C ASP A 59 -14.84 7.31 9.64
N ASN A 60 -14.01 6.71 8.79
CA ASN A 60 -13.62 5.31 8.93
C ASN A 60 -12.33 5.19 9.73
N HIS A 61 -12.37 4.36 10.76
CA HIS A 61 -11.22 4.10 11.63
C HIS A 61 -10.67 2.69 11.37
N PHE A 62 -9.35 2.51 11.43
CA PHE A 62 -8.70 1.25 11.12
C PHE A 62 -7.65 0.88 12.16
N TRP A 63 -7.55 -0.42 12.45
CA TRP A 63 -6.35 -1.04 12.98
C TRP A 63 -5.48 -1.48 11.80
N VAL A 64 -4.21 -1.12 11.84
CA VAL A 64 -3.22 -1.41 10.81
C VAL A 64 -2.07 -2.18 11.44
N ASN A 65 -1.76 -3.33 10.86
CA ASN A 65 -0.54 -4.07 11.16
C ASN A 65 0.34 -4.12 9.92
N THR A 66 1.58 -3.68 10.05
CA THR A 66 2.58 -3.67 8.97
C THR A 66 3.75 -4.54 9.39
N GLU A 67 3.99 -5.61 8.64
CA GLU A 67 5.02 -6.61 8.95
C GLU A 67 5.93 -6.81 7.75
N LYS A 68 7.25 -6.68 7.94
CA LYS A 68 8.22 -7.00 6.90
C LYS A 68 8.31 -8.51 6.73
N VAL A 69 7.90 -9.04 5.58
CA VAL A 69 7.79 -10.48 5.33
C VAL A 69 8.84 -11.01 4.35
N ILE A 70 9.31 -10.19 3.41
CA ILE A 70 10.28 -10.62 2.39
C ILE A 70 11.32 -9.54 2.16
N ASN A 71 12.58 -9.94 1.99
CA ASN A 71 13.65 -9.10 1.45
C ASN A 71 14.20 -9.71 0.16
N GLY A 72 14.63 -8.85 -0.76
CA GLY A 72 15.22 -9.29 -2.01
C GLY A 72 16.13 -8.25 -2.61
N ILE A 73 16.59 -8.55 -3.83
CA ILE A 73 17.50 -7.71 -4.59
C ILE A 73 16.94 -7.60 -6.01
N LEU A 74 16.76 -6.38 -6.50
CA LEU A 74 16.32 -6.15 -7.87
C LEU A 74 17.26 -6.85 -8.86
N TYR A 75 16.67 -7.49 -9.86
CA TYR A 75 17.37 -8.21 -10.93
C TYR A 75 18.25 -9.40 -10.48
N ASN A 76 18.16 -9.82 -9.21
CA ASN A 76 18.83 -11.03 -8.73
C ASN A 76 18.11 -12.29 -9.22
N ARG A 77 18.85 -13.36 -9.56
CA ARG A 77 18.28 -14.61 -10.08
C ARG A 77 17.35 -15.35 -9.10
N HIS A 78 17.69 -15.37 -7.81
CA HIS A 78 17.02 -16.20 -6.79
C HIS A 78 16.14 -15.39 -5.84
N ARG A 79 16.54 -14.15 -5.56
CA ARG A 79 15.81 -13.20 -4.69
C ARG A 79 15.23 -12.04 -5.50
N SER A 80 14.78 -12.32 -6.72
CA SER A 80 14.15 -11.34 -7.60
C SER A 80 12.83 -10.81 -7.02
N LEU A 81 12.40 -9.66 -7.51
CA LEU A 81 11.06 -9.14 -7.23
C LEU A 81 9.97 -10.10 -7.71
N GLY A 82 10.13 -10.74 -8.88
CA GLY A 82 9.17 -11.72 -9.38
C GLY A 82 9.00 -12.91 -8.44
N ALA A 83 10.11 -13.49 -7.97
CA ALA A 83 10.08 -14.58 -6.99
C ALA A 83 9.45 -14.14 -5.66
N ALA A 84 9.78 -12.93 -5.20
CA ALA A 84 9.20 -12.36 -3.98
C ALA A 84 7.68 -12.14 -4.08
N LEU A 85 7.18 -11.64 -5.22
CA LEU A 85 5.74 -11.51 -5.46
C LEU A 85 5.04 -12.87 -5.49
N SER A 86 5.62 -13.86 -6.18
CA SER A 86 5.10 -15.22 -6.17
C SER A 86 4.97 -15.78 -4.75
N ILE A 87 6.04 -15.68 -3.95
CA ILE A 87 6.04 -16.12 -2.55
C ILE A 87 4.96 -15.39 -1.76
N PHE A 88 4.86 -14.06 -1.90
CA PHE A 88 3.88 -13.24 -1.19
C PHE A 88 2.45 -13.71 -1.44
N PHE A 89 2.08 -13.93 -2.70
CA PHE A 89 0.73 -14.38 -3.07
C PHE A 89 0.48 -15.86 -2.75
N THR A 90 1.48 -16.73 -2.84
CA THR A 90 1.39 -18.12 -2.37
C THR A 90 1.08 -18.21 -0.87
N HIS A 91 1.55 -17.26 -0.06
CA HIS A 91 1.19 -17.15 1.36
C HIS A 91 -0.15 -16.44 1.60
N HIS A 92 -0.99 -16.30 0.57
CA HIS A 92 -2.32 -15.70 0.61
C HIS A 92 -2.37 -14.28 1.20
N HIS A 93 -1.26 -13.53 1.10
CA HIS A 93 -1.26 -12.13 1.51
C HIS A 93 -2.00 -11.29 0.46
N LYS A 94 -2.98 -10.50 0.92
CA LYS A 94 -3.86 -9.73 0.02
C LYS A 94 -3.23 -8.42 -0.45
N THR A 95 -2.65 -7.67 0.48
CA THR A 95 -2.11 -6.33 0.24
C THR A 95 -0.73 -6.19 0.85
N GLY A 96 0.20 -5.63 0.09
CA GLY A 96 1.56 -5.38 0.53
C GLY A 96 2.05 -3.98 0.14
N ILE A 97 3.12 -3.57 0.81
CA ILE A 97 3.92 -2.40 0.42
C ILE A 97 5.26 -2.93 -0.08
N LEU A 98 5.66 -2.53 -1.28
CA LEU A 98 7.02 -2.70 -1.77
C LEU A 98 7.78 -1.42 -1.45
N GLN A 99 8.89 -1.55 -0.72
CA GLN A 99 9.81 -0.46 -0.41
C GLN A 99 11.16 -0.69 -1.08
N LEU A 100 11.65 0.32 -1.78
CA LEU A 100 12.97 0.36 -2.40
C LEU A 100 13.56 1.76 -2.21
N LYS A 101 14.68 1.86 -1.50
CA LYS A 101 15.27 3.15 -1.10
C LYS A 101 14.19 4.04 -0.43
N ASP A 102 14.00 5.23 -0.96
CA ASP A 102 13.02 6.27 -0.60
C ASP A 102 11.65 6.11 -1.30
N LYS A 103 11.52 5.11 -2.19
CA LYS A 103 10.29 4.83 -2.92
C LYS A 103 9.47 3.73 -2.23
N ALA A 104 8.17 3.92 -2.22
CA ALA A 104 7.21 2.90 -1.82
C ALA A 104 5.99 2.87 -2.76
N LEU A 105 5.43 1.69 -2.94
CA LEU A 105 4.15 1.51 -3.61
C LEU A 105 3.35 0.41 -2.94
N VAL A 106 2.03 0.51 -3.05
CA VAL A 106 1.11 -0.53 -2.59
C VAL A 106 0.85 -1.46 -3.76
N PHE A 107 0.78 -2.76 -3.48
CA PHE A 107 0.32 -3.76 -4.43
C PHE A 107 -0.59 -4.76 -3.73
N GLY A 108 -1.36 -5.52 -4.51
CA GLY A 108 -2.15 -6.59 -3.94
C GLY A 108 -2.98 -7.34 -4.97
N PHE A 109 -3.84 -8.21 -4.44
CA PHE A 109 -4.79 -8.99 -5.20
C PHE A 109 -6.18 -8.86 -4.56
N ILE A 110 -7.16 -8.55 -5.39
CA ILE A 110 -8.58 -8.45 -5.01
C ILE A 110 -9.27 -9.70 -5.56
N PRO A 111 -9.68 -10.63 -4.68
CA PRO A 111 -10.46 -11.77 -5.11
C PRO A 111 -11.88 -11.30 -5.48
N GLU A 112 -12.23 -11.38 -6.76
CA GLU A 112 -13.61 -11.25 -7.23
C GLU A 112 -14.21 -12.65 -7.38
N LEU A 113 -15.41 -12.86 -6.84
CA LEU A 113 -16.09 -14.17 -6.83
C LEU A 113 -16.41 -14.72 -8.22
N ALA A 114 -16.53 -13.86 -9.24
CA ALA A 114 -17.02 -14.23 -10.57
C ALA A 114 -16.01 -14.06 -11.72
N ALA A 115 -14.92 -13.29 -11.54
CA ALA A 115 -14.07 -12.85 -12.65
C ALA A 115 -12.58 -13.24 -12.52
N GLY A 116 -12.22 -14.12 -11.59
CA GLY A 116 -10.83 -14.57 -11.42
C GLY A 116 -9.92 -13.59 -10.66
N GLY A 117 -10.49 -12.51 -10.12
CA GLY A 117 -9.79 -11.49 -9.33
C GLY A 117 -8.83 -10.62 -10.14
N ASP A 118 -8.38 -9.53 -9.51
CA ASP A 118 -7.48 -8.55 -10.12
C ASP A 118 -6.27 -8.27 -9.24
N PHE A 119 -5.11 -8.23 -9.86
CA PHE A 119 -3.93 -7.59 -9.27
C PHE A 119 -4.06 -6.08 -9.39
N PHE A 120 -3.51 -5.38 -8.41
CA PHE A 120 -3.45 -3.92 -8.45
C PHE A 120 -2.13 -3.39 -7.94
N MET A 121 -1.79 -2.17 -8.35
CA MET A 121 -0.81 -1.35 -7.68
C MET A 121 -1.31 0.08 -7.53
N PHE A 122 -0.97 0.71 -6.41
CA PHE A 122 -1.18 2.13 -6.16
C PHE A 122 0.17 2.77 -5.87
N HIS A 123 0.43 3.91 -6.52
CA HIS A 123 1.65 4.69 -6.30
C HIS A 123 1.31 6.17 -6.26
N CYS A 124 1.98 6.90 -5.37
CA CYS A 124 1.70 8.30 -5.08
C CYS A 124 2.92 9.22 -5.06
N GLN A 125 4.09 8.71 -5.44
CA GLN A 125 5.32 9.50 -5.55
C GLN A 125 5.74 9.71 -7.00
N ALA A 126 4.86 9.41 -7.97
CA ALA A 126 5.17 9.59 -9.37
C ALA A 126 5.18 11.06 -9.76
N GLN A 127 6.16 11.43 -10.56
CA GLN A 127 6.31 12.75 -11.15
C GLN A 127 6.86 12.60 -12.57
N GLY A 128 6.30 13.36 -13.51
CA GLY A 128 6.75 13.36 -14.88
C GLY A 128 6.53 12.04 -15.62
N LYS A 129 7.31 11.86 -16.68
CA LYS A 129 7.25 10.69 -17.56
C LYS A 129 7.55 9.39 -16.80
N PRO A 130 6.98 8.24 -17.21
CA PRO A 130 6.18 8.05 -18.42
C PRO A 130 4.68 8.34 -18.26
N LEU A 131 4.19 8.54 -17.03
CA LEU A 131 2.76 8.61 -16.75
C LEU A 131 2.19 10.03 -16.84
N PHE A 132 3.00 11.03 -16.51
CA PHE A 132 2.58 12.43 -16.46
C PHE A 132 3.46 13.29 -17.35
N LYS A 133 2.99 14.51 -17.65
CA LYS A 133 3.85 15.49 -18.31
C LYS A 133 4.97 15.92 -17.37
N ASP A 134 6.06 16.42 -17.92
CA ASP A 134 7.17 16.93 -17.13
C ASP A 134 6.62 17.97 -16.11
N SER A 135 7.01 17.85 -14.84
CA SER A 135 6.53 18.59 -13.65
C SER A 135 5.15 18.22 -13.05
N GLU A 136 4.31 17.44 -13.74
CA GLU A 136 3.06 16.94 -13.16
C GLU A 136 3.32 15.79 -12.18
N SER A 137 2.56 15.75 -11.09
CA SER A 137 2.56 14.65 -10.12
C SER A 137 1.13 14.35 -9.69
N ALA A 138 0.77 13.07 -9.68
CA ALA A 138 -0.51 12.62 -9.17
C ALA A 138 -0.41 11.18 -8.64
N PRO A 139 -1.23 10.82 -7.65
CA PRO A 139 -1.45 9.43 -7.32
C PRO A 139 -2.19 8.71 -8.45
N TYR A 140 -1.91 7.43 -8.63
CA TYR A 140 -2.64 6.59 -9.57
C TYR A 140 -2.77 5.16 -9.05
N VAL A 141 -3.75 4.45 -9.60
CA VAL A 141 -3.97 3.02 -9.38
C VAL A 141 -4.04 2.33 -10.74
N LEU A 142 -3.36 1.20 -10.86
CA LEU A 142 -3.44 0.32 -12.03
C LEU A 142 -4.08 -1.00 -11.61
N ARG A 143 -4.93 -1.55 -12.48
CA ARG A 143 -5.53 -2.88 -12.35
C ARG A 143 -5.09 -3.76 -13.50
N MET A 144 -4.86 -5.03 -13.20
CA MET A 144 -4.36 -5.99 -14.18
C MET A 144 -4.74 -7.42 -13.81
N ARG A 145 -4.87 -8.28 -14.83
CA ARG A 145 -5.33 -9.66 -14.66
C ARG A 145 -4.21 -10.63 -14.31
N GLN A 146 -2.98 -10.31 -14.70
CA GLN A 146 -1.84 -11.22 -14.58
C GLN A 146 -0.74 -10.67 -13.68
N MET A 147 -0.15 -11.53 -12.85
CA MET A 147 0.99 -11.16 -11.99
C MET A 147 2.20 -10.67 -12.79
N GLN A 148 2.41 -11.17 -14.02
CA GLN A 148 3.46 -10.68 -14.93
C GLN A 148 3.24 -9.21 -15.31
N GLN A 149 1.98 -8.79 -15.52
CA GLN A 149 1.64 -7.39 -15.77
C GLN A 149 1.91 -6.54 -14.53
N LEU A 150 1.57 -7.03 -13.33
CA LEU A 150 1.90 -6.36 -12.07
C LEU A 150 3.41 -6.16 -11.92
N LEU A 151 4.20 -7.19 -12.14
CA LEU A 151 5.66 -7.10 -12.09
C LEU A 151 6.17 -6.05 -13.08
N HIS A 152 5.68 -6.06 -14.31
CA HIS A 152 6.06 -5.09 -15.33
C HIS A 152 5.71 -3.65 -14.94
N CYS A 153 4.49 -3.41 -14.47
CA CYS A 153 4.04 -2.08 -14.03
C CYS A 153 4.86 -1.58 -12.84
N ILE A 154 5.19 -2.45 -11.87
CA ILE A 154 6.04 -2.12 -10.73
C ILE A 154 7.44 -1.73 -11.20
N LEU A 155 8.10 -2.54 -12.04
CA LEU A 155 9.45 -2.25 -12.52
C LEU A 155 9.50 -0.95 -13.31
N THR A 156 8.50 -0.70 -14.15
CA THR A 156 8.35 0.55 -14.91
C THR A 156 8.17 1.76 -13.98
N THR A 157 7.35 1.60 -12.94
CA THR A 157 7.09 2.66 -11.94
C THR A 157 8.33 2.98 -11.11
N LEU A 158 9.06 1.96 -10.64
CA LEU A 158 10.28 2.18 -9.87
C LEU A 158 11.38 2.85 -10.71
N ASN A 159 11.43 2.52 -12.02
CA ASN A 159 12.42 3.01 -12.99
C ASN A 159 13.86 2.98 -12.44
N GLU A 160 14.18 1.93 -11.65
CA GLU A 160 15.50 1.74 -11.06
C GLU A 160 16.32 0.85 -11.99
N ARG A 161 17.42 1.38 -12.52
CA ARG A 161 18.27 0.68 -13.51
C ARG A 161 19.54 0.08 -12.89
N SER A 162 19.81 0.39 -11.63
CA SER A 162 21.00 -0.07 -10.94
C SER A 162 20.87 -1.55 -10.58
N TRP A 163 21.99 -2.26 -10.61
CA TRP A 163 22.10 -3.63 -10.14
C TRP A 163 22.22 -3.68 -8.62
N ASN A 164 21.88 -4.82 -8.03
CA ASN A 164 22.05 -5.10 -6.59
C ASN A 164 21.28 -4.16 -5.65
N VAL A 165 20.18 -3.57 -6.10
CA VAL A 165 19.38 -2.68 -5.25
C VAL A 165 18.47 -3.52 -4.33
N PRO A 166 18.61 -3.42 -3.00
CA PRO A 166 17.77 -4.17 -2.07
C PRO A 166 16.35 -3.60 -2.06
N PHE A 167 15.37 -4.49 -1.92
CA PHE A 167 13.98 -4.14 -1.66
C PHE A 167 13.43 -4.92 -0.46
N LYS A 168 12.37 -4.39 0.13
CA LYS A 168 11.59 -5.00 1.20
C LYS A 168 10.13 -5.09 0.78
N ILE A 169 9.48 -6.19 1.10
CA ILE A 169 8.02 -6.31 1.01
C ILE A 169 7.46 -6.43 2.42
N HIS A 170 6.50 -5.57 2.70
CA HIS A 170 5.72 -5.57 3.93
C HIS A 170 4.32 -6.06 3.64
N LYS A 171 3.83 -7.02 4.42
CA LYS A 171 2.41 -7.36 4.47
C LYS A 171 1.68 -6.29 5.27
N VAL A 172 0.53 -5.86 4.78
CA VAL A 172 -0.33 -4.92 5.50
C VAL A 172 -1.71 -5.52 5.72
N SER A 173 -2.09 -5.68 6.99
CA SER A 173 -3.44 -6.04 7.40
C SER A 173 -4.18 -4.81 7.91
N CYS A 174 -5.34 -4.52 7.34
CA CYS A 174 -6.21 -3.44 7.79
C CYS A 174 -7.55 -4.02 8.25
N VAL A 175 -7.99 -3.66 9.45
CA VAL A 175 -9.27 -4.08 10.02
C VAL A 175 -10.06 -2.84 10.42
N ALA A 176 -11.31 -2.74 9.96
CA ALA A 176 -12.20 -1.65 10.35
C ALA A 176 -12.44 -1.70 11.87
N ARG A 177 -12.22 -0.55 12.53
CA ARG A 177 -12.60 -0.32 13.92
C ARG A 177 -14.07 0.06 13.91
N ASN A 178 -14.96 -0.93 13.85
CA ASN A 178 -16.39 -0.67 13.94
C ASN A 178 -16.65 0.22 15.17
N ARG A 179 -17.33 1.36 14.97
CA ARG A 179 -18.20 1.88 16.02
C ARG A 179 -19.31 0.84 16.13
N THR A 180 -19.45 0.18 17.27
CA THR A 180 -20.67 -0.53 17.60
C THR A 180 -21.81 0.47 17.39
N ARG A 181 -22.58 0.35 16.30
CA ARG A 181 -23.91 0.93 16.27
C ARG A 181 -24.62 0.23 17.40
N ALA A 182 -24.85 0.93 18.51
CA ALA A 182 -25.78 0.49 19.52
C ALA A 182 -27.06 0.13 18.76
N LEU A 183 -27.36 -1.17 18.72
CA LEU A 183 -28.66 -1.66 18.31
C LEU A 183 -29.63 -0.88 19.20
N HIS A 184 -30.39 0.04 18.59
CA HIS A 184 -31.63 0.49 19.18
C HIS A 184 -32.49 -0.75 19.27
N VAL A 185 -32.43 -1.41 20.43
CA VAL A 185 -33.45 -2.34 20.87
C VAL A 185 -34.71 -1.50 20.95
N GLY A 186 -35.57 -1.65 19.94
CA GLY A 186 -36.90 -1.07 19.94
C GLY A 186 -37.60 -1.50 21.22
N ARG A 187 -37.96 -0.52 22.04
CA ARG A 187 -39.01 -0.69 23.02
C ARG A 187 -40.32 -0.53 22.26
N ILE A 188 -41.05 -1.63 22.10
CA ILE A 188 -42.51 -1.62 22.04
C ILE A 188 -42.96 -2.15 23.40
#